data_AF-A0A498SWV7-F1
#
_entry.id   AF-A0A498SWV7-F1
#
_cell.length_a   1.000
_cell.length_b   1.000
_cell.length_c   1.000
_cell.angle_alpha   90.00
_cell.angle_beta   90.00
_cell.angle_gamma   90.00
#
_symmetry.space_group_name_H-M   'P 1'
#
loop_
_entity.id
_entity.type
_entity.pdbx_description
1 polymer ?
#
loop_
_entity_poly.entity_id
_entity_poly.type
_entity_poly.pdbx_seq_one_letter_code
_entity_poly.pdbx_strand_id
1 'polypeptide(L)'
;RLSPGEYELQVTVPYDISSLSEVLSILHPQHFIALKSAMIESFGLSLKDQEFAQSLTDTIYTYKSTKLNPWKIISLHESIAYIINGNRFITFDGRVFAFHARCEYLLASDLRTQRFALLAIFSSQGHLDAIKIELRGEEMILYKTGNAYVNGAPITSMPWQKIDGIDGVILISIYRKDHWTILKTYEGLYIRCNSQYDICEIILPGRMHGRSNGLLGSNDNEPSNDYNLVDNTPNDQLNVLAEHWAINGECRVNQARDLTYRDDDRCQEYFQNSDSPLQRCFTQIRPKPFEQICSNGGKQQHCTATSAYLQICSNAGIITTLPHECVKCDGDLHLDDEKRIEKSVTEHDVVFVVEERKCMDHHKDKIARIVQKINQEQRLVRFGWVGFGGEGIHHEPLVHYEQNEALLDASTFIKQTQKTFEPTSGIEMPHNCPK
;
A
#
# COMPACT_ATOMS: atom_id res chain seq x y z
N ARG A 1 24.33 -22.12 31.48
CA ARG A 1 24.44 -20.70 31.88
C ARG A 1 25.29 -20.00 30.85
N LEU A 2 24.65 -19.34 29.89
CA LEU A 2 25.31 -18.47 28.93
C LEU A 2 25.57 -17.12 29.61
N SER A 3 26.71 -16.48 29.33
CA SER A 3 27.06 -15.16 29.85
C SER A 3 26.15 -14.06 29.29
N PRO A 4 25.95 -12.94 30.01
CA PRO A 4 25.14 -11.82 29.53
C PRO A 4 25.89 -11.09 28.41
N GLY A 5 25.48 -11.36 27.18
CA GLY A 5 25.95 -10.76 25.94
C GLY A 5 25.00 -11.16 24.82
N GLU A 6 24.90 -10.36 23.76
CA GLU A 6 24.06 -10.69 22.60
C GLU A 6 24.65 -11.87 21.83
N TYR A 7 23.80 -12.85 21.50
CA TYR A 7 24.13 -13.94 20.62
C TYR A 7 23.27 -13.80 19.37
N GLU A 8 23.91 -13.65 18.22
CA GLU A 8 23.27 -13.62 16.91
C GLU A 8 23.44 -15.00 16.26
N LEU A 9 22.34 -15.64 15.86
CA LEU A 9 22.36 -16.92 15.16
C LEU A 9 21.61 -16.79 13.83
N GLN A 10 22.32 -17.06 12.74
CA GLN A 10 21.76 -17.07 11.39
C GLN A 10 21.54 -18.53 10.96
N VAL A 11 20.29 -18.90 10.66
CA VAL A 11 19.97 -20.25 10.13
C VAL A 11 19.33 -20.10 8.77
N THR A 12 20.01 -20.61 7.74
CA THR A 12 19.52 -20.64 6.36
C THR A 12 18.96 -22.01 6.04
N VAL A 13 17.77 -22.08 5.44
CA VAL A 13 17.28 -23.32 4.82
C VAL A 13 16.75 -22.98 3.42
N PRO A 14 17.50 -23.25 2.34
CA PRO A 14 16.96 -23.26 0.98
C PRO A 14 16.33 -24.63 0.70
N TYR A 15 15.39 -24.74 -0.25
CA TYR A 15 15.36 -25.79 -1.31
C TYR A 15 14.07 -25.76 -2.15
N ASP A 16 14.22 -26.19 -3.42
CA ASP A 16 13.19 -26.30 -4.46
C ASP A 16 12.09 -27.30 -4.09
N ILE A 17 10.83 -26.83 -4.06
CA ILE A 17 9.66 -27.68 -3.82
C ILE A 17 9.03 -28.03 -5.16
N SER A 18 8.90 -29.32 -5.44
CA SER A 18 8.48 -29.83 -6.75
C SER A 18 6.98 -30.13 -6.86
N SER A 19 6.26 -30.20 -5.72
CA SER A 19 4.81 -30.47 -5.72
C SER A 19 4.06 -29.96 -4.47
N LEU A 20 2.74 -29.77 -4.62
CA LEU A 20 1.84 -29.32 -3.54
C LEU A 20 1.69 -30.35 -2.40
N SER A 21 1.82 -31.66 -2.69
CA SER A 21 1.79 -32.71 -1.67
C SER A 21 3.00 -32.65 -0.73
N GLU A 22 4.14 -32.20 -1.25
CA GLU A 22 5.38 -32.05 -0.49
C GLU A 22 5.23 -30.91 0.52
N VAL A 23 4.63 -29.79 0.10
CA VAL A 23 4.22 -28.67 0.97
C VAL A 23 3.32 -29.14 2.11
N LEU A 24 2.30 -29.95 1.83
CA LEU A 24 1.34 -30.43 2.84
C LEU A 24 1.96 -31.43 3.83
N SER A 25 2.94 -32.23 3.40
CA SER A 25 3.70 -33.13 4.29
C SER A 25 4.69 -32.39 5.19
N ILE A 26 5.27 -31.29 4.70
CA ILE A 26 6.21 -30.44 5.44
C ILE A 26 5.46 -29.56 6.44
N LEU A 27 4.28 -29.06 6.05
CA LEU A 27 3.39 -28.30 6.93
C LEU A 27 2.64 -29.17 7.95
N HIS A 28 3.00 -30.45 8.08
CA HIS A 28 2.32 -31.36 9.01
C HIS A 28 2.53 -30.88 10.47
N PRO A 29 1.45 -30.69 11.26
CA PRO A 29 1.50 -30.04 12.58
C PRO A 29 2.50 -30.68 13.56
N GLN A 30 2.77 -31.98 13.43
CA GLN A 30 3.68 -32.69 14.31
C GLN A 30 5.15 -32.27 14.20
N HIS A 31 5.59 -31.78 13.03
CA HIS A 31 6.97 -31.30 12.85
C HIS A 31 7.21 -29.94 13.53
N PHE A 32 6.18 -29.09 13.61
CA PHE A 32 6.24 -27.83 14.36
C PHE A 32 6.18 -28.04 15.88
N ILE A 33 5.47 -29.08 16.33
CA ILE A 33 5.47 -29.49 17.74
C ILE A 33 6.86 -29.99 18.15
N ALA A 34 7.54 -30.75 17.28
CA ALA A 34 8.92 -31.17 17.51
C ALA A 34 9.91 -29.98 17.55
N LEU A 35 9.74 -28.99 16.66
CA LEU A 35 10.55 -27.77 16.63
C LEU A 35 10.35 -26.94 17.92
N LYS A 36 9.10 -26.79 18.37
CA LYS A 36 8.75 -26.15 19.65
C LYS A 36 9.43 -26.84 20.83
N SER A 37 9.38 -28.17 20.86
CA SER A 37 9.97 -28.98 21.93
C SER A 37 11.50 -28.84 21.95
N ALA A 38 12.14 -28.90 20.77
CA ALA A 38 13.58 -28.76 20.62
C ALA A 38 14.09 -27.34 20.97
N MET A 39 13.34 -26.29 20.65
CA MET A 39 13.68 -24.92 21.07
C MET A 39 13.55 -24.73 22.59
N ILE A 40 12.47 -25.23 23.21
CA ILE A 40 12.29 -25.13 24.67
C ILE A 40 13.44 -25.83 25.41
N GLU A 41 13.87 -27.00 24.92
CA GLU A 41 15.02 -27.73 25.47
C GLU A 41 16.37 -27.04 25.21
N SER A 42 16.62 -26.54 23.99
CA SER A 42 17.91 -25.92 23.66
C SER A 42 18.16 -24.61 24.40
N PHE A 43 17.09 -23.87 24.71
CA PHE A 43 17.16 -22.63 25.50
C PHE A 43 17.04 -22.86 27.01
N GLY A 44 16.79 -24.09 27.47
CA GLY A 44 16.72 -24.44 28.89
C GLY A 44 15.63 -23.71 29.68
N LEU A 45 14.52 -23.38 29.01
CA LEU A 45 13.43 -22.59 29.58
C LEU A 45 12.58 -23.42 30.55
N SER A 46 12.26 -22.86 31.71
CA SER A 46 11.40 -23.51 32.70
C SER A 46 9.93 -23.23 32.38
N LEU A 47 9.01 -24.09 32.81
CA LEU A 47 7.55 -23.92 32.69
C LEU A 47 7.01 -22.59 33.29
N LYS A 48 7.83 -21.83 34.02
CA LYS A 48 7.50 -20.50 34.54
C LYS A 48 7.67 -19.35 33.53
N ASP A 49 8.30 -19.58 32.38
CA ASP A 49 8.52 -18.57 31.34
C ASP A 49 7.42 -18.63 30.25
N GLN A 50 6.16 -18.74 30.68
CA GLN A 50 5.00 -19.01 29.82
C GLN A 50 4.76 -17.90 28.77
N GLU A 51 5.02 -16.63 29.11
CA GLU A 51 4.82 -15.49 28.19
C GLU A 51 5.80 -15.49 27.02
N PHE A 52 7.08 -15.77 27.26
CA PHE A 52 8.08 -15.86 26.19
C PHE A 52 7.84 -17.08 25.29
N ALA A 53 7.44 -18.21 25.88
CA ALA A 53 7.07 -19.40 25.12
C ALA A 53 5.78 -19.19 24.29
N GLN A 54 4.81 -18.41 24.78
CA GLN A 54 3.63 -18.00 24.01
C GLN A 54 4.01 -17.06 22.86
N SER A 55 4.89 -16.08 23.08
CA SER A 55 5.45 -15.20 22.04
C SER A 55 6.12 -15.99 20.90
N LEU A 56 6.90 -17.01 21.23
CA LEU A 56 7.51 -17.91 20.24
C LEU A 56 6.47 -18.76 19.50
N THR A 57 5.42 -19.19 20.20
CA THR A 57 4.33 -19.99 19.60
C THR A 57 3.55 -19.17 18.58
N ASP A 58 3.25 -17.91 18.87
CA ASP A 58 2.61 -16.98 17.93
C ASP A 58 3.50 -16.67 16.71
N THR A 59 4.82 -16.64 16.90
CA THR A 59 5.79 -16.48 15.82
C THR A 59 5.77 -17.67 14.84
N ILE A 60 5.62 -18.90 15.36
CA ILE A 60 5.53 -20.13 14.56
C ILE A 60 4.21 -20.20 13.78
N TYR A 61 3.09 -19.77 14.37
CA TYR A 61 1.79 -19.78 13.68
C TYR A 61 1.59 -18.62 12.69
N THR A 62 2.42 -17.58 12.77
CA THR A 62 2.43 -16.47 11.80
C THR A 62 3.30 -16.77 10.57
N TYR A 63 3.76 -18.01 10.40
CA TYR A 63 4.57 -18.44 9.25
C TYR A 63 3.75 -18.49 7.96
N LYS A 64 3.39 -17.32 7.44
CA LYS A 64 3.18 -17.12 6.02
C LYS A 64 4.58 -17.18 5.41
N SER A 65 4.79 -18.00 4.39
CA SER A 65 5.98 -17.94 3.55
C SER A 65 6.03 -16.57 2.86
N THR A 66 6.43 -15.53 3.58
CA THR A 66 6.91 -14.29 3.00
C THR A 66 8.18 -14.70 2.26
N LYS A 67 8.18 -14.58 0.92
CA LYS A 67 9.40 -14.72 0.14
C LYS A 67 10.43 -13.78 0.75
N LEU A 68 11.36 -14.32 1.55
CA LEU A 68 12.57 -13.66 1.98
C LEU A 68 13.30 -13.29 0.69
N ASN A 69 13.10 -12.06 0.22
CA ASN A 69 13.85 -11.52 -0.89
C ASN A 69 15.15 -11.00 -0.28
N PRO A 70 16.31 -11.67 -0.47
CA PRO A 70 17.57 -11.23 0.12
C PRO A 70 17.94 -9.81 -0.31
N TRP A 71 17.45 -9.37 -1.47
CA TRP A 71 17.61 -8.00 -1.96
C TRP A 71 16.83 -6.96 -1.17
N LYS A 72 15.74 -7.33 -0.47
CA LYS A 72 15.06 -6.43 0.49
C LYS A 72 15.86 -6.26 1.79
N ILE A 73 16.69 -7.23 2.15
CA ILE A 73 17.56 -7.17 3.34
C ILE A 73 18.82 -6.33 3.06
N ILE A 74 19.25 -6.25 1.80
CA ILE A 74 20.43 -5.48 1.37
C ILE A 74 20.03 -4.08 0.84
N SER A 75 18.73 -3.80 0.65
CA SER A 75 18.29 -2.45 0.33
C SER A 75 18.48 -1.56 1.55
N LEU A 76 19.34 -0.54 1.43
CA LEU A 76 19.26 0.66 2.25
C LEU A 76 17.76 0.99 2.42
N HIS A 77 17.30 1.07 3.66
CA HIS A 77 15.88 1.06 4.02
C HIS A 77 15.08 2.02 3.12
N GLU A 78 13.98 1.53 2.53
CA GLU A 78 13.02 2.40 1.87
C GLU A 78 12.48 3.40 2.89
N SER A 79 12.35 4.66 2.49
CA SER A 79 11.79 5.70 3.35
C SER A 79 10.31 5.83 3.05
N ILE A 80 9.46 5.83 4.08
CA ILE A 80 8.00 5.86 3.93
C ILE A 80 7.43 7.07 4.67
N ALA A 81 6.74 7.93 3.94
CA ALA A 81 5.93 9.00 4.49
C ALA A 81 4.44 8.68 4.31
N TYR A 82 3.62 9.23 5.20
CA TYR A 82 2.18 8.96 5.23
C TYR A 82 1.37 10.25 5.14
N ILE A 83 0.28 10.20 4.39
CA ILE A 83 -0.76 11.24 4.38
C ILE A 83 -2.08 10.58 4.75
N ILE A 84 -2.65 10.98 5.89
CA ILE A 84 -3.84 10.38 6.49
C ILE A 84 -4.96 11.43 6.51
N ASN A 85 -6.16 11.03 6.08
CA ASN A 85 -7.36 11.87 6.00
C ASN A 85 -7.14 13.19 5.23
N GLY A 86 -6.22 13.14 4.25
CA GLY A 86 -5.80 14.27 3.42
C GLY A 86 -5.17 15.48 4.13
N ASN A 87 -4.96 15.47 5.44
CA ASN A 87 -4.42 16.63 6.17
C ASN A 87 -3.53 16.30 7.37
N ARG A 88 -3.31 15.02 7.68
CA ARG A 88 -2.33 14.58 8.69
C ARG A 88 -1.14 13.97 7.97
N PHE A 89 0.01 14.55 8.16
CA PHE A 89 1.24 14.15 7.50
C PHE A 89 2.18 13.52 8.52
N ILE A 90 2.87 12.48 8.10
CA ILE A 90 4.01 11.89 8.78
C ILE A 90 5.17 11.93 7.79
N THR A 91 6.23 12.66 8.12
CA THR A 91 7.46 12.77 7.30
C THR A 91 8.15 11.41 7.17
N PHE A 92 9.17 11.34 6.31
CA PHE A 92 9.97 10.11 6.16
C PHE A 92 10.66 9.68 7.47
N ASP A 93 10.99 10.65 8.33
CA ASP A 93 11.70 10.38 9.60
C ASP A 93 10.72 10.17 10.77
N GLY A 94 9.45 10.56 10.59
CA GLY A 94 8.34 10.29 11.50
C GLY A 94 7.81 11.50 12.27
N ARG A 95 8.16 12.72 11.85
CA ARG A 95 7.58 13.95 12.38
C ARG A 95 6.14 14.09 11.91
N VAL A 96 5.26 14.43 12.84
CA VAL A 96 3.82 14.54 12.61
C VAL A 96 3.42 16.00 12.49
N PHE A 97 2.60 16.32 11.49
CA PHE A 97 2.02 17.66 11.34
C PHE A 97 0.67 17.64 10.65
N ALA A 98 -0.12 18.69 10.89
CA ALA A 98 -1.36 18.91 10.14
C ALA A 98 -1.12 19.97 9.08
N PHE A 99 -1.63 19.74 7.87
CA PHE A 99 -1.47 20.66 6.76
C PHE A 99 -2.80 20.87 6.04
N HIS A 100 -3.19 22.13 5.90
CA HIS A 100 -4.42 22.54 5.24
C HIS A 100 -4.13 23.78 4.40
N ALA A 101 -4.24 23.65 3.08
CA ALA A 101 -3.94 24.69 2.12
C ALA A 101 -4.72 24.48 0.81
N ARG A 102 -4.81 25.48 -0.06
CA ARG A 102 -5.57 25.42 -1.34
C ARG A 102 -4.70 25.53 -2.59
N CYS A 103 -3.42 25.22 -2.45
CA CYS A 103 -2.42 25.35 -3.51
C CYS A 103 -1.60 24.06 -3.63
N GLU A 104 -0.68 24.03 -4.58
CA GLU A 104 0.27 22.94 -4.77
C GLU A 104 1.54 23.15 -3.96
N TYR A 105 2.05 22.08 -3.34
CA TYR A 105 3.25 22.12 -2.51
C TYR A 105 4.20 20.98 -2.85
N LEU A 106 5.51 21.26 -2.78
CA LEU A 106 6.55 20.26 -2.91
C LEU A 106 6.59 19.36 -1.67
N LEU A 107 6.24 18.08 -1.85
CA LEU A 107 6.36 17.06 -0.82
C LEU A 107 7.79 16.55 -0.69
N ALA A 108 8.43 16.25 -1.82
CA ALA A 108 9.76 15.66 -1.88
C ALA A 108 10.39 15.81 -3.27
N SER A 109 11.68 16.13 -3.33
CA SER A 109 12.48 16.12 -4.56
C SER A 109 13.94 15.80 -4.27
N ASP A 110 14.64 15.21 -5.23
CA ASP A 110 16.11 15.03 -5.17
C ASP A 110 16.82 16.33 -5.54
N LEU A 111 17.30 17.07 -4.55
CA LEU A 111 17.99 18.35 -4.77
C LEU A 111 19.31 18.22 -5.56
N ARG A 112 19.90 17.01 -5.62
CA ARG A 112 21.18 16.81 -6.32
C ARG A 112 20.99 16.64 -7.82
N THR A 113 19.99 15.87 -8.22
CA THR A 113 19.79 15.54 -9.64
C THR A 113 18.56 16.17 -10.26
N GLN A 114 17.64 16.66 -9.42
CA GLN A 114 16.35 17.25 -9.82
C GLN A 114 15.59 16.36 -10.82
N ARG A 115 15.75 15.05 -10.68
CA ARG A 115 15.17 14.05 -11.60
C ARG A 115 13.70 13.81 -11.37
N PHE A 116 13.22 14.08 -10.15
CA PHE A 116 11.80 13.99 -9.83
C PHE A 116 11.36 15.09 -8.87
N ALA A 117 10.08 15.42 -8.92
CA ALA A 117 9.37 16.19 -7.91
C ALA A 117 8.05 15.51 -7.56
N LEU A 118 7.78 15.35 -6.26
CA LEU A 118 6.50 14.90 -5.73
C LEU A 118 5.76 16.12 -5.19
N LEU A 119 4.55 16.35 -5.69
CA LEU A 119 3.71 17.49 -5.35
C LEU A 119 2.42 17.01 -4.72
N ALA A 120 1.94 17.73 -3.70
CA ALA A 120 0.59 17.61 -3.19
C ALA A 120 -0.30 18.65 -3.86
N ILE A 121 -1.39 18.21 -4.48
CA ILE A 121 -2.46 19.07 -4.99
C ILE A 121 -3.58 19.04 -3.96
N PHE A 122 -3.93 20.20 -3.40
CA PHE A 122 -5.00 20.32 -2.42
C PHE A 122 -6.29 20.87 -3.06
N SER A 123 -7.43 20.38 -2.59
CA SER A 123 -8.74 20.87 -3.02
C SER A 123 -9.06 22.26 -2.46
N SER A 124 -10.14 22.87 -2.95
CA SER A 124 -10.65 24.13 -2.40
C SER A 124 -11.08 24.02 -0.92
N GLN A 125 -11.42 22.82 -0.46
CA GLN A 125 -11.71 22.52 0.94
C GLN A 125 -10.45 22.32 1.79
N GLY A 126 -9.26 22.39 1.21
CA GLY A 126 -7.99 22.38 1.91
C GLY A 126 -7.46 21.01 2.34
N HIS A 127 -8.00 19.93 1.76
CA HIS A 127 -7.49 18.56 1.94
C HIS A 127 -6.73 18.13 0.69
N LEU A 128 -5.77 17.21 0.83
CA LEU A 128 -5.14 16.55 -0.31
C LEU A 128 -6.23 16.01 -1.25
N ASP A 129 -6.09 16.30 -2.54
CA ASP A 129 -6.94 15.80 -3.62
C ASP A 129 -6.17 14.79 -4.48
N ALA A 130 -4.91 15.12 -4.81
CA ALA A 130 -4.04 14.28 -5.63
C ALA A 130 -2.56 14.41 -5.26
N ILE A 131 -1.80 13.37 -5.59
CA ILE A 131 -0.34 13.39 -5.61
C ILE A 131 0.10 13.48 -7.06
N LYS A 132 0.86 14.53 -7.40
CA LYS A 132 1.47 14.71 -8.71
C LYS A 132 2.96 14.35 -8.66
N ILE A 133 3.44 13.69 -9.71
CA ILE A 133 4.81 13.25 -9.88
C ILE A 133 5.31 13.80 -11.20
N GLU A 134 6.36 14.60 -11.15
CA GLU A 134 7.12 15.00 -12.33
C GLU A 134 8.40 14.16 -12.36
N LEU A 135 8.64 13.45 -13.45
CA LEU A 135 9.77 12.53 -13.57
C LEU A 135 10.30 12.55 -15.00
N ARG A 136 11.50 13.11 -15.20
CA ARG A 136 12.17 13.20 -16.51
C ARG A 136 11.30 13.79 -17.64
N GLY A 137 10.45 14.76 -17.31
CA GLY A 137 9.53 15.40 -18.27
C GLY A 137 8.20 14.67 -18.48
N GLU A 138 7.99 13.53 -17.82
CA GLU A 138 6.67 12.90 -17.70
C GLU A 138 5.95 13.44 -16.46
N GLU A 139 4.67 13.74 -16.62
CA GLU A 139 3.78 14.11 -15.53
C GLU A 139 2.81 12.97 -15.24
N MET A 140 2.70 12.57 -13.98
CA MET A 140 1.70 11.61 -13.51
C MET A 140 0.90 12.24 -12.37
N ILE A 141 -0.41 12.07 -12.37
CA ILE A 141 -1.27 12.54 -11.27
C ILE A 141 -2.09 11.36 -10.77
N LEU A 142 -2.02 11.10 -9.47
CA LEU A 142 -2.81 10.09 -8.78
C LEU A 142 -3.79 10.75 -7.82
N TYR A 143 -5.07 10.73 -8.14
CA TYR A 143 -6.14 11.24 -7.28
C TYR A 143 -6.47 10.22 -6.19
N LYS A 144 -6.88 10.72 -5.02
CA LYS A 144 -7.34 9.87 -3.91
C LYS A 144 -8.58 9.06 -4.24
N THR A 145 -9.38 9.51 -5.20
CA THR A 145 -10.53 8.78 -5.76
C THR A 145 -10.13 7.55 -6.58
N GLY A 146 -8.82 7.38 -6.83
CA GLY A 146 -8.25 6.30 -7.63
C GLY A 146 -8.18 6.62 -9.13
N ASN A 147 -8.60 7.82 -9.55
CA ASN A 147 -8.37 8.28 -10.92
C ASN A 147 -6.89 8.61 -11.12
N ALA A 148 -6.36 8.36 -12.32
CA ALA A 148 -4.97 8.67 -12.63
C ALA A 148 -4.83 9.30 -14.01
N TYR A 149 -3.81 10.15 -14.18
CA TYR A 149 -3.47 10.82 -15.43
C TYR A 149 -1.99 10.66 -15.72
N VAL A 150 -1.64 10.60 -17.00
CA VAL A 150 -0.26 10.65 -17.49
C VAL A 150 -0.18 11.65 -18.63
N ASN A 151 0.67 12.66 -18.52
CA ASN A 151 0.84 13.76 -19.49
C ASN A 151 -0.51 14.38 -19.92
N GLY A 152 -1.38 14.65 -18.95
CA GLY A 152 -2.73 15.20 -19.18
C GLY A 152 -3.77 14.22 -19.75
N ALA A 153 -3.38 12.99 -20.14
CA ALA A 153 -4.31 11.97 -20.61
C ALA A 153 -4.87 11.15 -19.43
N PRO A 154 -6.19 11.01 -19.28
CA PRO A 154 -6.78 10.17 -18.24
C PRO A 154 -6.51 8.69 -18.52
N ILE A 155 -6.11 7.95 -17.48
CA ILE A 155 -6.07 6.49 -17.51
C ILE A 155 -7.48 5.99 -17.22
N THR A 156 -8.23 5.68 -18.28
CA THR A 156 -9.58 5.12 -18.13
C THR A 156 -9.55 3.62 -17.82
N SER A 157 -8.43 2.94 -18.08
CA SER A 157 -8.29 1.51 -17.85
C SER A 157 -7.05 1.17 -17.06
N MET A 158 -7.22 0.32 -16.05
CA MET A 158 -6.14 -0.25 -15.25
C MET A 158 -6.25 -1.77 -15.27
N PRO A 159 -5.15 -2.53 -15.11
CA PRO A 159 -3.76 -2.07 -14.97
C PRO A 159 -3.22 -1.36 -16.23
N TRP A 160 -2.39 -0.33 -16.02
CA TRP A 160 -1.75 0.46 -17.07
C TRP A 160 -0.24 0.46 -16.85
N GLN A 161 0.54 0.33 -17.93
CA GLN A 161 2.00 0.42 -17.87
C GLN A 161 2.57 1.12 -19.09
N LYS A 162 3.71 1.78 -18.89
CA LYS A 162 4.61 2.26 -19.93
C LYS A 162 5.88 1.41 -19.91
N ILE A 163 6.21 0.81 -21.04
CA ILE A 163 7.40 -0.04 -21.21
C ILE A 163 8.40 0.67 -22.12
N ASP A 164 9.70 0.49 -21.87
CA ASP A 164 10.76 0.90 -22.78
C ASP A 164 10.79 -0.03 -24.01
N GLY A 165 10.68 0.56 -25.20
CA GLY A 165 10.64 -0.18 -26.45
C GLY A 165 11.96 -0.86 -26.84
N ILE A 166 13.07 -0.57 -26.15
CA ILE A 166 14.40 -1.15 -26.44
C ILE A 166 14.63 -2.44 -25.66
N ASP A 167 14.47 -2.40 -24.33
CA ASP A 167 14.82 -3.51 -23.44
C ASP A 167 13.62 -4.14 -22.71
N GLY A 168 12.41 -3.60 -22.90
CA GLY A 168 11.20 -4.12 -22.28
C GLY A 168 11.03 -3.82 -20.80
N VAL A 169 11.82 -2.89 -20.26
CA VAL A 169 11.72 -2.51 -18.86
C VAL A 169 10.47 -1.67 -18.63
N ILE A 170 9.75 -1.98 -17.54
CA ILE A 170 8.60 -1.18 -17.10
C ILE A 170 9.10 0.16 -16.55
N LEU A 171 8.80 1.25 -17.25
CA LEU A 171 9.16 2.61 -16.86
C LEU A 171 8.18 3.16 -15.82
N ILE A 172 6.88 2.95 -16.04
CA ILE A 172 5.80 3.41 -15.16
C ILE A 172 4.74 2.31 -15.12
N SER A 173 4.18 2.04 -13.95
CA SER A 173 3.01 1.19 -13.80
C SER A 173 2.00 1.79 -12.85
N ILE A 174 0.73 1.69 -13.21
CA ILE A 174 -0.41 2.18 -12.42
C ILE A 174 -1.46 1.08 -12.41
N TYR A 175 -1.77 0.55 -11.23
CA TYR A 175 -2.73 -0.53 -11.08
C TYR A 175 -3.44 -0.47 -9.74
N ARG A 176 -4.42 -1.35 -9.57
CA ARG A 176 -5.17 -1.48 -8.32
C ARG A 176 -5.00 -2.83 -7.69
N LYS A 177 -4.98 -2.82 -6.38
CA LYS A 177 -5.00 -4.01 -5.55
C LYS A 177 -5.85 -3.72 -4.33
N ASP A 178 -6.96 -4.44 -4.18
CA ASP A 178 -7.98 -4.16 -3.18
C ASP A 178 -8.46 -2.69 -3.30
N HIS A 179 -8.40 -1.92 -2.22
CA HIS A 179 -8.74 -0.49 -2.21
C HIS A 179 -7.55 0.43 -2.51
N TRP A 180 -6.38 -0.13 -2.83
CA TRP A 180 -5.19 0.64 -3.14
C TRP A 180 -5.08 0.91 -4.64
N THR A 181 -4.91 2.18 -5.00
CA THR A 181 -4.36 2.56 -6.30
C THR A 181 -2.86 2.79 -6.14
N ILE A 182 -2.08 2.10 -6.95
CA ILE A 182 -0.63 1.99 -6.84
C ILE A 182 0.01 2.56 -8.09
N LEU A 183 0.99 3.46 -7.92
CA LEU A 183 1.88 3.95 -8.96
C LEU A 183 3.31 3.57 -8.61
N LYS A 184 4.01 2.92 -9.54
CA LYS A 184 5.44 2.62 -9.44
C LYS A 184 6.21 3.13 -10.65
N THR A 185 7.40 3.63 -10.42
CA THR A 185 8.32 4.06 -11.49
C THR A 185 9.61 3.24 -11.46
N TYR A 186 10.31 3.18 -12.60
CA TYR A 186 11.60 2.50 -12.73
C TYR A 186 12.66 3.06 -11.78
N GLU A 187 12.60 4.37 -11.50
CA GLU A 187 13.46 5.06 -10.54
C GLU A 187 13.22 4.64 -9.09
N GLY A 188 12.20 3.83 -8.82
CA GLY A 188 11.87 3.32 -7.49
C GLY A 188 10.93 4.22 -6.69
N LEU A 189 10.29 5.22 -7.32
CA LEU A 189 9.19 5.94 -6.66
C LEU A 189 8.00 4.99 -6.58
N TYR A 190 7.45 4.83 -5.37
CA TYR A 190 6.30 3.98 -5.14
C TYR A 190 5.26 4.74 -4.30
N ILE A 191 4.15 5.11 -4.92
CA ILE A 191 3.04 5.79 -4.28
C ILE A 191 1.87 4.82 -4.26
N ARG A 192 1.18 4.70 -3.11
CA ARG A 192 -0.09 3.98 -3.03
C ARG A 192 -1.08 4.74 -2.19
N CYS A 193 -2.31 4.88 -2.67
CA CYS A 193 -3.41 5.52 -1.94
C CYS A 193 -4.57 4.55 -1.79
N ASN A 194 -5.06 4.40 -0.56
CA ASN A 194 -6.24 3.63 -0.22
C ASN A 194 -7.47 4.56 -0.15
N SER A 195 -8.42 4.35 -1.06
CA SER A 195 -9.61 5.20 -1.15
C SER A 195 -10.64 4.96 -0.04
N GLN A 196 -10.66 3.76 0.56
CA GLN A 196 -11.59 3.41 1.62
C GLN A 196 -11.20 4.05 2.96
N TYR A 197 -9.90 4.09 3.25
CA TYR A 197 -9.38 4.55 4.55
C TYR A 197 -8.74 5.94 4.50
N ASP A 198 -8.76 6.59 3.33
CA ASP A 198 -8.15 7.90 3.09
C ASP A 198 -6.70 7.97 3.62
N ILE A 199 -5.85 7.06 3.13
CA ILE A 199 -4.43 7.02 3.45
C ILE A 199 -3.61 6.88 2.17
N CYS A 200 -2.58 7.70 2.03
CA CYS A 200 -1.55 7.56 1.02
C CYS A 200 -0.19 7.27 1.67
N GLU A 201 0.55 6.36 1.07
CA GLU A 201 1.95 6.10 1.38
C GLU A 201 2.81 6.57 0.22
N ILE A 202 3.87 7.32 0.55
CA ILE A 202 4.90 7.77 -0.37
C ILE A 202 6.18 7.05 0.02
N ILE A 203 6.68 6.21 -0.88
CA ILE A 203 7.84 5.35 -0.63
C ILE A 203 8.95 5.79 -1.58
N LEU A 204 10.08 6.18 -1.00
CA LEU A 204 11.29 6.53 -1.72
C LEU A 204 12.33 5.40 -1.62
N PRO A 205 13.10 5.15 -2.68
CA PRO A 205 14.14 4.14 -2.65
C PRO A 205 15.29 4.61 -1.76
N GLY A 206 15.98 3.69 -1.07
CA GLY A 206 17.02 4.04 -0.08
C GLY A 206 18.14 4.95 -0.60
N ARG A 207 18.38 4.99 -1.91
CA ARG A 207 19.30 5.96 -2.55
C ARG A 207 18.89 7.44 -2.36
N MET A 208 17.67 7.71 -1.90
CA MET A 208 17.12 9.04 -1.60
C MET A 208 17.31 9.46 -0.13
N HIS A 209 17.85 8.59 0.71
CA HIS A 209 18.20 8.93 2.08
C HIS A 209 19.19 10.10 2.12
N GLY A 210 18.90 11.13 2.93
CA GLY A 210 19.66 12.37 3.05
C GLY A 210 19.75 13.20 1.76
N ARG A 211 18.88 12.95 0.78
CA ARG A 211 18.86 13.63 -0.53
C ARG A 211 17.51 14.21 -0.90
N SER A 212 16.43 13.60 -0.41
CA SER A 212 15.08 14.09 -0.60
C SER A 212 14.81 15.27 0.32
N ASN A 213 14.30 16.38 -0.20
CA ASN A 213 13.84 17.52 0.61
C ASN A 213 12.47 17.99 0.13
N GLY A 214 11.68 18.51 1.05
CA GLY A 214 10.35 19.06 0.81
C GLY A 214 9.55 19.15 2.12
N LEU A 215 8.23 19.28 2.03
CA LEU A 215 7.36 19.23 3.22
C LEU A 215 7.46 17.91 4.00
N LEU A 216 7.93 16.82 3.38
CA LEU A 216 8.11 15.52 4.04
C LEU A 216 9.49 15.34 4.69
N GLY A 217 10.24 16.43 4.87
CA GLY A 217 11.51 16.42 5.60
C GLY A 217 12.74 16.16 4.73
N SER A 218 13.88 16.00 5.40
CA SER A 218 15.20 15.81 4.76
C SER A 218 15.55 14.33 4.50
N ASN A 219 14.73 13.42 5.03
CA ASN A 219 14.83 11.98 4.84
C ASN A 219 16.16 11.41 5.33
N ASP A 220 16.64 11.86 6.49
CA ASP A 220 17.95 11.51 7.06
C ASP A 220 17.85 10.73 8.39
N ASN A 221 16.65 10.26 8.73
CA ASN A 221 16.27 9.62 10.00
C ASN A 221 16.34 10.54 11.23
N GLU A 222 16.32 11.87 11.08
CA GLU A 222 16.34 12.83 12.20
C GLU A 222 15.08 13.74 12.23
N PRO A 223 14.01 13.33 12.93
CA PRO A 223 12.73 14.07 12.97
C PRO A 223 12.82 15.49 13.55
N SER A 224 13.90 15.81 14.29
CA SER A 224 14.06 17.15 14.86
C SER A 224 14.43 18.20 13.80
N ASN A 225 15.00 17.78 12.66
CA ASN A 225 15.46 18.68 11.61
C ASN A 225 14.51 18.78 10.41
N ASP A 226 13.42 18.01 10.39
CA ASP A 226 12.45 17.95 9.28
C ASP A 226 11.79 19.31 8.95
N TYR A 227 11.85 20.27 9.86
CA TYR A 227 11.33 21.62 9.67
C TYR A 227 12.40 22.64 9.23
N ASN A 228 13.66 22.23 9.15
CA ASN A 228 14.72 23.08 8.65
C ASN A 228 14.49 23.43 7.19
N LEU A 229 14.97 24.60 6.79
CA LEU A 229 14.93 25.02 5.40
C LEU A 229 16.01 24.31 4.59
N VAL A 230 15.91 24.41 3.27
CA VAL A 230 16.83 23.72 2.33
C VAL A 230 18.32 24.09 2.52
N ASP A 231 18.60 25.26 3.08
CA ASP A 231 19.94 25.74 3.40
C ASP A 231 20.43 25.32 4.80
N ASN A 232 19.68 24.43 5.47
CA ASN A 232 19.86 23.98 6.86
C ASN A 232 19.61 25.08 7.91
N THR A 233 18.98 26.19 7.56
CA THR A 233 18.53 27.16 8.56
C THR A 233 17.53 26.49 9.52
N PRO A 234 17.78 26.50 10.85
CA PRO A 234 16.86 25.95 11.82
C PRO A 234 15.51 26.65 11.77
N ASN A 235 14.43 25.88 11.73
CA ASN A 235 13.08 26.41 11.76
C ASN A 235 12.15 25.42 12.49
N ASP A 236 11.20 25.97 13.23
CA ASP A 236 10.17 25.22 13.95
C ASP A 236 8.75 25.65 13.56
N GLN A 237 8.62 26.64 12.67
CA GLN A 237 7.35 27.21 12.26
C GLN A 237 6.87 26.59 10.95
N LEU A 238 5.77 25.84 11.01
CA LEU A 238 5.20 25.16 9.84
C LEU A 238 4.71 26.12 8.75
N ASN A 239 4.32 27.35 9.09
CA ASN A 239 3.98 28.38 8.10
C ASN A 239 5.19 28.85 7.30
N VAL A 240 6.38 28.87 7.90
CA VAL A 240 7.62 29.19 7.16
C VAL A 240 7.94 28.07 6.17
N LEU A 241 7.74 26.79 6.54
CA LEU A 241 7.83 25.67 5.60
C LEU A 241 6.79 25.77 4.48
N ALA A 242 5.54 26.10 4.81
CA ALA A 242 4.49 26.23 3.83
C ALA A 242 4.88 27.27 2.77
N GLU A 243 5.33 28.46 3.21
CA GLU A 243 5.81 29.48 2.29
C GLU A 243 7.02 29.00 1.46
N HIS A 244 7.97 28.29 2.07
CA HIS A 244 9.19 27.83 1.42
C HIS A 244 8.94 26.78 0.33
N TRP A 245 7.95 25.90 0.52
CA TRP A 245 7.68 24.76 -0.37
C TRP A 245 6.46 24.95 -1.29
N ALA A 246 5.85 26.14 -1.30
CA ALA A 246 4.74 26.46 -2.21
C ALA A 246 5.24 26.58 -3.66
N ILE A 247 4.58 25.88 -4.60
CA ILE A 247 4.94 25.92 -6.03
C ILE A 247 4.50 27.23 -6.67
N ASN A 248 3.26 27.65 -6.37
CA ASN A 248 2.69 28.91 -6.82
C ASN A 248 2.48 29.80 -5.60
N GLY A 249 3.09 30.98 -5.58
CA GLY A 249 3.16 31.86 -4.41
C GLY A 249 1.83 32.46 -3.92
N GLU A 250 0.68 31.98 -4.38
CA GLU A 250 -0.66 32.47 -4.09
C GLU A 250 -1.24 31.93 -2.76
N CYS A 251 -0.80 30.75 -2.29
CA CYS A 251 -1.09 30.27 -0.93
C CYS A 251 0.22 29.95 -0.21
N ARG A 252 0.55 30.74 0.81
CA ARG A 252 1.78 30.59 1.62
C ARG A 252 1.51 30.23 3.07
N VAL A 253 0.24 29.97 3.42
CA VAL A 253 -0.20 29.80 4.81
C VAL A 253 -0.81 28.42 4.99
N ASN A 254 -0.29 27.68 5.96
CA ASN A 254 -0.95 26.52 6.51
C ASN A 254 -2.05 26.96 7.47
N GLN A 255 -3.29 26.59 7.17
CA GLN A 255 -4.45 26.95 7.98
C GLN A 255 -4.77 25.88 9.05
N ALA A 256 -4.02 24.78 9.09
CA ALA A 256 -4.20 23.75 10.09
C ALA A 256 -3.68 24.21 11.46
N ARG A 257 -4.28 23.67 12.52
CA ARG A 257 -3.76 23.82 13.88
C ARG A 257 -2.61 22.85 14.10
N ASP A 258 -1.61 23.28 14.84
CA ASP A 258 -0.49 22.43 15.22
C ASP A 258 -0.96 21.22 16.04
N LEU A 259 -0.37 20.06 15.74
CA LEU A 259 -0.63 18.82 16.44
C LEU A 259 0.31 18.72 17.63
N THR A 260 -0.21 19.01 18.82
CA THR A 260 0.53 18.90 20.08
C THR A 260 0.13 17.61 20.76
N TYR A 261 1.08 16.86 21.33
CA TYR A 261 0.72 15.67 22.09
C TYR A 261 -0.24 16.05 23.23
N ARG A 262 -1.27 15.23 23.44
CA ARG A 262 -2.25 15.36 24.53
C ARG A 262 -2.44 14.00 25.17
N ASP A 263 -2.59 13.98 26.49
CA ASP A 263 -2.95 12.75 27.18
C ASP A 263 -4.39 12.38 26.79
N ASP A 264 -4.53 11.17 26.25
CA ASP A 264 -5.79 10.57 25.84
C ASP A 264 -5.73 9.06 26.11
N ASP A 265 -6.50 8.62 27.10
CA ASP A 265 -6.50 7.24 27.59
C ASP A 265 -6.81 6.22 26.48
N ARG A 266 -7.67 6.56 25.52
CA ARG A 266 -8.01 5.67 24.40
C ARG A 266 -6.85 5.53 23.42
N CYS A 267 -6.16 6.63 23.14
CA CYS A 267 -4.98 6.57 22.29
C CYS A 267 -3.85 5.76 22.93
N GLN A 268 -3.67 5.87 24.25
CA GLN A 268 -2.70 5.05 24.98
C GLN A 268 -3.09 3.56 24.96
N GLU A 269 -4.38 3.25 25.13
CA GLU A 269 -4.91 1.88 24.99
C GLU A 269 -4.60 1.29 23.61
N TYR A 270 -4.73 2.08 22.53
CA TYR A 270 -4.50 1.60 21.17
C TYR A 270 -3.04 1.53 20.75
N PHE A 271 -2.18 2.44 21.22
CA PHE A 271 -0.82 2.62 20.67
C PHE A 271 0.33 2.38 21.66
N GLN A 272 0.04 2.23 22.96
CA GLN A 272 1.06 1.93 23.97
C GLN A 272 0.84 0.59 24.66
N ASN A 273 -0.41 0.22 24.94
CA ASN A 273 -0.71 -0.95 25.75
C ASN A 273 -0.36 -2.28 25.05
N SER A 274 0.18 -3.22 25.82
CA SER A 274 0.48 -4.58 25.34
C SER A 274 -0.77 -5.35 24.95
N ASP A 275 -1.91 -5.03 25.55
CA ASP A 275 -3.18 -5.69 25.27
C ASP A 275 -3.91 -5.08 24.05
N SER A 276 -3.30 -4.09 23.39
CA SER A 276 -3.86 -3.48 22.19
C SER A 276 -4.07 -4.53 21.10
N PRO A 277 -5.20 -4.51 20.37
CA PRO A 277 -5.36 -5.31 19.15
C PRO A 277 -4.21 -5.09 18.15
N LEU A 278 -3.62 -3.89 18.14
CA LEU A 278 -2.57 -3.46 17.23
C LEU A 278 -1.16 -3.87 17.66
N GLN A 279 -0.99 -4.48 18.84
CA GLN A 279 0.30 -4.79 19.46
C GLN A 279 1.25 -5.55 18.51
N ARG A 280 0.74 -6.50 17.73
CA ARG A 280 1.53 -7.28 16.76
C ARG A 280 2.25 -6.43 15.72
N CYS A 281 1.79 -5.21 15.48
CA CYS A 281 2.36 -4.30 14.51
C CYS A 281 3.42 -3.36 15.09
N PHE A 282 3.45 -3.18 16.42
CA PHE A 282 4.38 -2.26 17.09
C PHE A 282 5.86 -2.61 16.86
N THR A 283 6.15 -3.88 16.56
CA THR A 283 7.50 -4.37 16.29
C THR A 283 8.03 -3.96 14.91
N GLN A 284 7.14 -3.62 13.97
CA GLN A 284 7.54 -3.25 12.61
C GLN A 284 7.24 -1.79 12.30
N ILE A 285 6.14 -1.25 12.82
CA ILE A 285 5.69 0.11 12.54
C ILE A 285 5.66 0.89 13.85
N ARG A 286 6.38 2.02 13.92
CA ARG A 286 6.43 2.86 15.12
C ARG A 286 5.03 3.42 15.44
N PRO A 287 4.44 3.15 16.62
CA PRO A 287 3.07 3.59 16.94
C PRO A 287 2.97 5.08 17.31
N LYS A 288 4.05 5.66 17.85
CA LYS A 288 4.07 7.03 18.41
C LYS A 288 3.56 8.15 17.45
N PRO A 289 3.91 8.18 16.16
CA PRO A 289 3.33 9.17 15.23
C PRO A 289 1.79 9.07 15.12
N PHE A 290 1.25 7.86 15.12
CA PHE A 290 -0.19 7.60 15.03
C PHE A 290 -0.91 7.95 16.33
N GLU A 291 -0.27 7.71 17.46
CA GLU A 291 -0.74 8.15 18.76
C GLU A 291 -0.84 9.68 18.85
N GLN A 292 0.16 10.41 18.35
CA GLN A 292 0.11 11.87 18.28
C GLN A 292 -1.04 12.34 17.39
N ILE A 293 -1.30 11.67 16.26
CA ILE A 293 -2.47 11.96 15.44
C ILE A 293 -3.76 11.68 16.22
N CYS A 294 -3.85 10.51 16.85
CA CYS A 294 -5.01 10.03 17.62
C CYS A 294 -5.42 11.04 18.71
N SER A 295 -4.47 11.49 19.53
CA SER A 295 -4.68 12.39 20.68
C SER A 295 -5.09 13.82 20.29
N ASN A 296 -5.03 14.18 19.00
CA ASN A 296 -5.38 15.50 18.49
C ASN A 296 -6.83 15.59 17.95
N GLY A 297 -7.76 14.87 18.58
CA GLY A 297 -9.18 14.97 18.28
C GLY A 297 -10.03 14.09 19.20
N GLY A 298 -11.34 14.04 18.95
CA GLY A 298 -12.22 13.08 19.63
C GLY A 298 -12.28 11.75 18.90
N LYS A 299 -13.36 10.99 19.14
CA LYS A 299 -13.63 9.66 18.55
C LYS A 299 -13.33 9.53 17.05
N GLN A 300 -13.62 10.56 16.26
CA GLN A 300 -13.31 10.55 14.83
C GLN A 300 -11.81 10.37 14.57
N GLN A 301 -10.96 11.10 15.31
CA GLN A 301 -9.52 11.07 15.14
C GLN A 301 -8.90 9.78 15.68
N HIS A 302 -9.46 9.22 16.75
CA HIS A 302 -9.11 7.88 17.26
C HIS A 302 -9.22 6.84 16.15
N CYS A 303 -10.36 6.82 15.47
CA CYS A 303 -10.62 5.85 14.42
C CYS A 303 -9.88 6.14 13.12
N THR A 304 -9.65 7.41 12.78
CA THR A 304 -8.80 7.80 11.65
C THR A 304 -7.36 7.29 11.84
N ALA A 305 -6.76 7.53 13.01
CA ALA A 305 -5.39 7.08 13.30
C ALA A 305 -5.28 5.55 13.31
N THR A 306 -6.22 4.89 13.98
CA THR A 306 -6.22 3.43 14.13
C THR A 306 -6.48 2.71 12.81
N SER A 307 -7.39 3.23 11.98
CA SER A 307 -7.65 2.65 10.65
C SER A 307 -6.47 2.81 9.71
N ALA A 308 -5.83 3.98 9.73
CA ALA A 308 -4.59 4.22 9.00
C ALA A 308 -3.49 3.24 9.43
N TYR A 309 -3.28 3.08 10.74
CA TYR A 309 -2.28 2.16 11.28
C TYR A 309 -2.55 0.71 10.86
N LEU A 310 -3.79 0.23 10.98
CA LEU A 310 -4.20 -1.10 10.54
C LEU A 310 -3.86 -1.36 9.06
N GLN A 311 -4.12 -0.38 8.18
CA GLN A 311 -3.84 -0.52 6.75
C GLN A 311 -2.33 -0.67 6.48
N ILE A 312 -1.50 0.07 7.22
CA ILE A 312 -0.04 -0.03 7.12
C ILE A 312 0.44 -1.40 7.65
N CYS A 313 -0.11 -1.87 8.76
CA CYS A 313 0.17 -3.20 9.30
C CYS A 313 -0.17 -4.31 8.29
N SER A 314 -1.34 -4.22 7.66
CA SER A 314 -1.78 -5.15 6.61
C SER A 314 -0.82 -5.15 5.42
N ASN A 315 -0.34 -3.98 5.02
CA ASN A 315 0.67 -3.82 3.97
C ASN A 315 2.04 -4.44 4.34
N ALA A 316 2.37 -4.50 5.63
CA ALA A 316 3.53 -5.22 6.17
C ALA A 316 3.27 -6.74 6.35
N GLY A 317 2.07 -7.22 6.01
CA GLY A 317 1.66 -8.62 6.13
C GLY A 317 1.19 -9.02 7.53
N ILE A 318 1.01 -8.06 8.43
CA ILE A 318 0.54 -8.27 9.80
C ILE A 318 -0.99 -8.11 9.82
N ILE A 319 -1.68 -9.20 10.12
CA ILE A 319 -3.15 -9.19 10.24
C ILE A 319 -3.50 -8.84 11.68
N THR A 320 -4.29 -7.77 11.84
CA THR A 320 -4.85 -7.30 13.12
C THR A 320 -6.27 -6.77 12.89
N THR A 321 -6.96 -6.39 13.95
CA THR A 321 -8.37 -5.96 13.95
C THR A 321 -8.49 -4.54 14.49
N LEU A 322 -9.46 -3.78 13.97
CA LEU A 322 -9.80 -2.48 14.54
C LEU A 322 -10.44 -2.66 15.94
N PRO A 323 -10.27 -1.69 16.84
CA PRO A 323 -11.13 -1.56 18.01
C PRO A 323 -12.60 -1.50 17.59
N HIS A 324 -13.47 -2.15 18.37
CA HIS A 324 -14.91 -2.27 18.07
C HIS A 324 -15.57 -0.92 17.75
N GLU A 325 -15.21 0.14 18.47
CA GLU A 325 -15.79 1.48 18.29
C GLU A 325 -15.41 2.19 16.97
N CYS A 326 -14.40 1.67 16.27
CA CYS A 326 -13.91 2.18 15.00
C CYS A 326 -14.34 1.35 13.79
N VAL A 327 -15.01 0.22 14.03
CA VAL A 327 -15.61 -0.57 12.95
C VAL A 327 -16.86 0.15 12.46
N LYS A 328 -16.92 0.38 11.15
CA LYS A 328 -18.11 0.85 10.45
C LYS A 328 -18.59 -0.26 9.52
N CYS A 329 -19.81 -0.73 9.72
CA CYS A 329 -20.47 -1.63 8.77
C CYS A 329 -21.33 -0.81 7.81
N ASP A 330 -21.84 -1.46 6.77
CA ASP A 330 -22.62 -0.78 5.73
C ASP A 330 -24.02 -0.36 6.24
N GLY A 331 -24.43 0.87 5.95
CA GLY A 331 -25.64 1.48 6.49
C GLY A 331 -25.57 1.77 8.00
N ASP A 332 -26.66 1.49 8.72
CA ASP A 332 -26.78 1.69 10.18
C ASP A 332 -26.31 0.48 11.00
N LEU A 333 -25.62 -0.48 10.38
CA LEU A 333 -25.16 -1.68 11.05
C LEU A 333 -23.90 -1.41 11.87
N HIS A 334 -23.84 -2.05 13.03
CA HIS A 334 -22.66 -2.17 13.86
C HIS A 334 -22.04 -3.57 13.77
N LEU A 335 -20.82 -3.71 14.27
CA LEU A 335 -20.19 -5.02 14.38
C LEU A 335 -21.07 -5.91 15.26
N ASP A 336 -21.26 -7.17 14.85
CA ASP A 336 -22.15 -8.17 15.46
C ASP A 336 -23.65 -7.96 15.26
N ASP A 337 -24.07 -6.93 14.52
CA ASP A 337 -25.48 -6.79 14.13
C ASP A 337 -25.86 -7.83 13.07
N GLU A 338 -26.99 -8.52 13.29
CA GLU A 338 -27.56 -9.43 12.33
C GLU A 338 -28.65 -8.74 11.50
N LYS A 339 -28.49 -8.70 10.18
CA LYS A 339 -29.52 -8.23 9.26
C LYS A 339 -30.02 -9.37 8.38
N ARG A 340 -31.32 -9.68 8.51
CA ARG A 340 -31.99 -10.61 7.59
C ARG A 340 -32.18 -9.92 6.24
N ILE A 341 -31.52 -10.44 5.20
CA ILE A 341 -31.71 -9.94 3.83
C ILE A 341 -33.01 -10.54 3.27
N GLU A 342 -34.04 -9.70 3.13
CA GLU A 342 -35.39 -10.12 2.70
C GLU A 342 -35.53 -10.30 1.17
N LYS A 343 -34.60 -9.75 0.38
CA LYS A 343 -34.60 -9.88 -1.09
C LYS A 343 -33.47 -10.82 -1.53
N SER A 344 -33.81 -11.82 -2.34
CA SER A 344 -32.79 -12.53 -3.11
C SER A 344 -32.12 -11.52 -4.04
N VAL A 345 -30.80 -11.39 -3.96
CA VAL A 345 -30.03 -10.62 -4.95
C VAL A 345 -30.29 -11.27 -6.31
N THR A 346 -31.00 -10.55 -7.20
CA THR A 346 -31.29 -11.00 -8.58
C THR A 346 -30.19 -10.61 -9.55
N GLU A 347 -29.16 -9.89 -9.08
CA GLU A 347 -27.99 -9.49 -9.86
C GLU A 347 -26.96 -10.62 -9.83
N HIS A 348 -26.42 -10.94 -11.01
CA HIS A 348 -25.41 -11.98 -11.14
C HIS A 348 -24.09 -11.33 -11.58
N ASP A 349 -22.99 -11.70 -10.93
CA ASP A 349 -21.66 -11.26 -11.33
C ASP A 349 -20.92 -12.44 -11.96
N VAL A 350 -20.47 -12.26 -13.21
CA VAL A 350 -19.68 -13.27 -13.93
C VAL A 350 -18.26 -12.76 -14.09
N VAL A 351 -17.31 -13.43 -13.46
CA VAL A 351 -15.89 -13.06 -13.50
C VAL A 351 -15.14 -13.97 -14.48
N PHE A 352 -14.48 -13.36 -15.45
CA PHE A 352 -13.57 -14.02 -16.37
C PHE A 352 -12.15 -13.93 -15.83
N VAL A 353 -11.50 -15.08 -15.67
CA VAL A 353 -10.08 -15.17 -15.34
C VAL A 353 -9.34 -15.55 -16.62
N VAL A 354 -8.51 -14.64 -17.13
CA VAL A 354 -7.96 -14.71 -18.50
C VAL A 354 -6.44 -14.65 -18.44
N GLU A 355 -5.79 -15.60 -19.10
CA GLU A 355 -4.35 -15.54 -19.33
C GLU A 355 -4.05 -14.52 -20.44
N GLU A 356 -3.31 -13.47 -20.12
CA GLU A 356 -3.07 -12.30 -20.99
C GLU A 356 -1.76 -12.44 -21.76
N ARG A 357 -1.46 -13.63 -22.25
CA ARG A 357 -0.34 -13.84 -23.19
C ARG A 357 -0.77 -13.44 -24.59
N LYS A 358 0.17 -12.92 -25.38
CA LYS A 358 -0.08 -12.57 -26.78
C LYS A 358 -0.75 -13.69 -27.58
N CYS A 359 -0.34 -14.95 -27.38
CA CYS A 359 -0.96 -16.06 -28.11
C CYS A 359 -2.44 -16.30 -27.77
N MET A 360 -2.95 -15.75 -26.66
CA MET A 360 -4.35 -15.80 -26.29
C MET A 360 -5.21 -14.74 -27.00
N ASP A 361 -4.62 -13.80 -27.75
CA ASP A 361 -5.36 -12.70 -28.41
C ASP A 361 -6.48 -13.21 -29.31
N HIS A 362 -6.26 -14.30 -30.03
CA HIS A 362 -7.26 -14.88 -30.95
C HIS A 362 -8.47 -15.51 -30.25
N HIS A 363 -8.42 -15.69 -28.92
CA HIS A 363 -9.55 -16.18 -28.12
C HIS A 363 -10.45 -15.05 -27.59
N LYS A 364 -10.01 -13.78 -27.64
CA LYS A 364 -10.78 -12.65 -27.08
C LYS A 364 -12.15 -12.47 -27.72
N ASP A 365 -12.27 -12.71 -29.04
CA ASP A 365 -13.55 -12.70 -29.75
C ASP A 365 -14.53 -13.76 -29.22
N LYS A 366 -14.02 -14.90 -28.74
CA LYS A 366 -14.85 -15.95 -28.15
C LYS A 366 -15.40 -15.49 -26.79
N ILE A 367 -14.57 -14.82 -25.98
CA ILE A 367 -14.98 -14.22 -24.70
C ILE A 367 -16.10 -13.20 -24.93
N ALA A 368 -15.91 -12.29 -25.90
CA ALA A 368 -16.93 -11.30 -26.26
C ALA A 368 -18.27 -11.94 -26.65
N ARG A 369 -18.25 -13.03 -27.45
CA ARG A 369 -19.47 -13.77 -27.83
C ARG A 369 -20.14 -14.46 -26.63
N ILE A 370 -19.37 -15.02 -25.70
CA ILE A 370 -19.91 -15.62 -24.48
C ILE A 370 -20.64 -14.56 -23.66
N VAL A 371 -20.02 -13.40 -23.45
CA VAL A 371 -20.64 -12.27 -22.71
C VAL A 371 -21.91 -11.78 -23.39
N GLN A 372 -21.90 -11.63 -24.72
CA GLN A 372 -23.11 -11.26 -25.47
C GLN A 372 -24.25 -12.25 -25.25
N LYS A 373 -23.94 -13.56 -25.26
CA LYS A 373 -24.95 -14.61 -25.04
C LYS A 373 -25.49 -14.59 -23.61
N ILE A 374 -24.62 -14.47 -22.60
CA ILE A 374 -25.05 -14.38 -21.19
C ILE A 374 -25.95 -13.16 -20.99
N ASN A 375 -25.57 -11.99 -21.52
CA ASN A 375 -26.33 -10.76 -21.39
C ASN A 375 -27.69 -10.79 -22.12
N GLN A 376 -27.86 -11.67 -23.12
CA GLN A 376 -29.15 -11.91 -23.78
C GLN A 376 -30.06 -12.84 -22.97
N GLU A 377 -29.49 -13.85 -22.32
CA GLU A 377 -30.23 -14.88 -21.59
C GLU A 377 -30.57 -14.48 -20.14
N GLN A 378 -29.73 -13.65 -19.52
CA GLN A 378 -29.84 -13.26 -18.12
C GLN A 378 -30.12 -11.75 -18.00
N ARG A 379 -31.08 -11.39 -17.14
CA ARG A 379 -31.36 -9.99 -16.80
C ARG A 379 -30.47 -9.59 -15.63
N LEU A 380 -29.92 -8.37 -15.66
CA LEU A 380 -29.10 -7.78 -14.59
C LEU A 380 -27.83 -8.59 -14.28
N VAL A 381 -26.94 -8.71 -15.28
CA VAL A 381 -25.62 -9.33 -15.12
C VAL A 381 -24.52 -8.29 -15.29
N ARG A 382 -23.49 -8.36 -14.43
CA ARG A 382 -22.26 -7.59 -14.56
C ARG A 382 -21.08 -8.53 -14.80
N PHE A 383 -20.04 -8.00 -15.41
CA PHE A 383 -18.89 -8.77 -15.85
C PHE A 383 -17.60 -8.22 -15.26
N GLY A 384 -16.81 -9.10 -14.63
CA GLY A 384 -15.48 -8.77 -14.12
C GLY A 384 -14.39 -9.45 -14.94
N TRP A 385 -13.23 -8.81 -15.05
CA TRP A 385 -12.06 -9.35 -15.76
C TRP A 385 -10.86 -9.41 -14.81
N VAL A 386 -10.25 -10.57 -14.68
CA VAL A 386 -8.99 -10.79 -13.95
C VAL A 386 -7.95 -11.32 -14.92
N GLY A 387 -6.96 -10.50 -15.22
CA GLY A 387 -5.85 -10.83 -16.11
C GLY A 387 -4.66 -11.41 -15.35
N PHE A 388 -3.97 -12.40 -15.91
CA PHE A 388 -2.73 -12.94 -15.33
C PHE A 388 -1.80 -13.52 -16.42
N GLY A 389 -0.54 -13.79 -16.08
CA GLY A 389 0.40 -14.48 -16.96
C GLY A 389 0.85 -13.68 -18.19
N GLY A 390 0.48 -12.41 -18.29
CA GLY A 390 0.91 -11.47 -19.33
C GLY A 390 2.28 -10.85 -19.02
N GLU A 391 2.63 -9.82 -19.80
CA GLU A 391 3.91 -9.13 -19.68
C GLU A 391 3.88 -7.99 -18.66
N GLY A 392 5.01 -7.77 -18.00
CA GLY A 392 5.21 -6.69 -17.05
C GLY A 392 4.27 -6.84 -15.84
N ILE A 393 3.45 -5.82 -15.56
CA ILE A 393 2.52 -5.87 -14.42
C ILE A 393 1.41 -6.90 -14.57
N HIS A 394 1.12 -7.36 -15.80
CA HIS A 394 0.09 -8.36 -16.08
C HIS A 394 0.54 -9.80 -15.79
N HIS A 395 1.79 -10.00 -15.33
CA HIS A 395 2.29 -11.31 -14.95
C HIS A 395 1.54 -11.88 -13.74
N GLU A 396 1.38 -11.04 -12.71
CA GLU A 396 0.61 -11.37 -11.51
C GLU A 396 -0.89 -11.12 -11.76
N PRO A 397 -1.79 -11.86 -11.07
CA PRO A 397 -3.22 -11.70 -11.25
C PRO A 397 -3.69 -10.31 -10.80
N LEU A 398 -4.30 -9.56 -11.72
CA LEU A 398 -4.85 -8.22 -11.48
C LEU A 398 -6.27 -8.10 -12.02
N VAL A 399 -7.12 -7.45 -11.24
CA VAL A 399 -8.48 -7.06 -11.67
C VAL A 399 -8.35 -5.89 -12.66
N HIS A 400 -9.03 -5.99 -13.79
CA HIS A 400 -9.11 -4.92 -14.76
C HIS A 400 -10.27 -3.98 -14.42
N TYR A 401 -9.97 -2.70 -14.42
CA TYR A 401 -10.93 -1.62 -14.19
C TYR A 401 -11.12 -0.84 -15.48
N GLU A 402 -12.35 -0.38 -15.71
CA GLU A 402 -12.67 0.64 -16.72
C GLU A 402 -13.48 1.75 -16.04
N GLN A 403 -13.09 3.01 -16.24
CA GLN A 403 -13.70 4.18 -15.62
C GLN A 403 -13.88 4.04 -14.09
N ASN A 404 -12.87 3.49 -13.39
CA ASN A 404 -12.87 3.26 -11.94
C ASN A 404 -13.76 2.08 -11.47
N GLU A 405 -14.39 1.32 -12.37
CA GLU A 405 -15.27 0.18 -12.04
C GLU A 405 -14.63 -1.17 -12.39
N ALA A 406 -14.79 -2.17 -11.52
CA ALA A 406 -14.31 -3.55 -11.73
C ALA A 406 -15.39 -4.50 -12.28
N LEU A 407 -16.67 -4.19 -12.04
CA LEU A 407 -17.81 -4.95 -12.51
C LEU A 407 -18.55 -4.10 -13.53
N LEU A 408 -18.52 -4.53 -14.78
CA LEU A 408 -18.88 -3.73 -15.93
C LEU A 408 -20.18 -4.23 -16.56
N ASP A 409 -20.88 -3.34 -17.23
CA ASP A 409 -21.93 -3.75 -18.18
C ASP A 409 -21.31 -4.50 -19.38
N ALA A 410 -22.13 -5.28 -20.09
CA ALA A 410 -21.67 -6.09 -21.21
C ALA A 410 -20.96 -5.28 -22.31
N SER A 411 -21.43 -4.06 -22.61
CA SER A 411 -20.86 -3.23 -23.67
C SER A 411 -19.47 -2.70 -23.29
N THR A 412 -19.30 -2.31 -22.03
CA THR A 412 -18.04 -1.82 -21.48
C THR A 412 -17.03 -2.95 -21.34
N PHE A 413 -17.47 -4.14 -20.88
CA PHE A 413 -16.64 -5.33 -20.84
C PHE A 413 -16.15 -5.75 -22.23
N ILE A 414 -17.03 -5.75 -23.25
CA ILE A 414 -16.63 -6.14 -24.62
C ILE A 414 -15.55 -5.20 -25.17
N LYS A 415 -15.54 -3.91 -24.81
CA LYS A 415 -14.44 -3.01 -25.21
C LYS A 415 -13.09 -3.43 -24.63
N GLN A 416 -13.05 -4.05 -23.44
CA GLN A 416 -11.80 -4.58 -22.89
C GLN A 416 -11.24 -5.71 -23.76
N THR A 417 -12.09 -6.58 -24.31
CA THR A 417 -11.66 -7.69 -25.20
C THR A 417 -10.97 -7.20 -26.48
N GLN A 418 -11.16 -5.93 -26.85
CA GLN A 418 -10.57 -5.33 -28.04
C GLN A 418 -9.14 -4.81 -27.81
N LYS A 419 -8.72 -4.67 -26.55
CA LYS A 419 -7.34 -4.26 -26.21
C LYS A 419 -6.38 -5.41 -26.48
N THR A 420 -5.21 -5.12 -27.02
CA THR A 420 -4.13 -6.09 -27.23
C THR A 420 -3.53 -6.50 -25.89
N PHE A 421 -3.17 -7.78 -25.74
CA PHE A 421 -2.39 -8.22 -24.58
C PHE A 421 -0.90 -7.84 -24.67
N GLU A 422 -0.48 -7.22 -25.78
CA GLU A 422 0.87 -6.67 -25.96
C GLU A 422 1.03 -5.32 -25.23
N PRO A 423 2.04 -5.20 -24.37
CA PRO A 423 2.84 -3.99 -24.30
C PRO A 423 4.03 -4.11 -25.27
N THR A 424 4.41 -3.04 -25.95
CA THR A 424 5.52 -3.04 -26.90
C THR A 424 6.86 -3.26 -26.21
N SER A 425 7.27 -4.51 -26.02
CA SER A 425 8.68 -4.88 -25.95
C SER A 425 8.96 -6.05 -26.89
N GLY A 426 10.01 -5.93 -27.68
CA GLY A 426 10.35 -6.89 -28.74
C GLY A 426 10.94 -8.22 -28.23
N ILE A 427 10.84 -8.53 -26.93
CA ILE A 427 11.54 -9.66 -26.30
C ILE A 427 10.52 -10.65 -25.73
N GLU A 428 9.75 -11.30 -26.59
CA GLU A 428 9.03 -12.52 -26.19
C GLU A 428 10.02 -13.69 -26.08
N MET A 429 10.15 -14.27 -24.89
CA MET A 429 10.69 -15.62 -24.77
C MET A 429 9.65 -16.61 -25.33
N PRO A 430 10.05 -17.56 -26.20
CA PRO A 430 9.14 -18.55 -26.75
C PRO A 430 8.76 -19.55 -25.65
N HIS A 431 7.66 -19.30 -24.96
CA HIS A 431 7.02 -20.30 -24.11
C HIS A 431 5.85 -20.89 -24.87
N ASN A 432 5.92 -22.21 -25.10
CA ASN A 432 4.92 -22.99 -25.80
C ASN A 432 3.53 -22.70 -25.24
N CYS A 433 2.66 -22.10 -26.06
CA CYS A 433 1.27 -21.94 -25.70
C CYS A 433 0.60 -23.32 -25.65
N PRO A 434 -0.28 -23.57 -24.65
CA PRO A 434 -1.09 -24.78 -24.65
C PRO A 434 -1.92 -24.83 -25.94
N LYS A 435 -1.88 -25.97 -26.63
CA LYS A 435 -2.58 -26.22 -27.88
C LYS A 435 -4.09 -26.27 -27.71
#